data_AF-A0A537K3X6-F1
#
_entry.id   AF-A0A537K3X6-F1
#
_cell.length_a   1.000
_cell.length_b   1.000
_cell.length_c   1.000
_cell.angle_alpha   90.00
_cell.angle_beta   90.00
_cell.angle_gamma   90.00
#
_symmetry.space_group_name_H-M   'P 1'
#
loop_
_entity.id
_entity.type
_entity.pdbx_description
1 polymer ?
#
loop_
_entity_poly.entity_id
_entity_poly.type
_entity_poly.pdbx_seq_one_letter_code
_entity_poly.pdbx_strand_id
1 'polypeptide(L)'
;MAAMMTRGAGALGAALVVTMVMASATAAVEDPHGVGYDGRDWEAMPQPARLAYVAGFLAGATAQQAVERHRADARVSVDAAVAEIVRSHTGTFPFGVNVYANDLQDFYFRNTPQTKVYQAMLDENAKMLRRPSPR
;
A
#
# COMPACT_ATOMS: atom_id res chain seq x y z
N MET A 1 -24.88 70.38 37.91
CA MET A 1 -25.30 69.73 36.66
C MET A 1 -24.12 68.93 36.12
N ALA A 2 -24.34 67.63 35.83
CA ALA A 2 -23.61 66.67 34.97
C ALA A 2 -22.13 66.96 34.56
N ALA A 3 -21.18 66.02 34.52
CA ALA A 3 -21.21 64.57 34.58
C ALA A 3 -19.86 64.03 35.08
N MET A 4 -19.94 62.97 35.88
CA MET A 4 -18.87 62.05 36.26
C MET A 4 -18.61 61.11 35.09
N MET A 5 -17.38 61.00 34.60
CA MET A 5 -16.89 59.74 34.03
C MET A 5 -15.36 59.70 33.96
N THR A 6 -14.84 58.72 34.69
CA THR A 6 -13.44 58.39 34.94
C THR A 6 -12.99 57.31 33.96
N ARG A 7 -11.67 57.23 33.76
CA ARG A 7 -10.85 56.12 33.20
C ARG A 7 -10.78 56.08 31.66
N GLY A 8 -9.63 55.91 31.02
CA GLY A 8 -8.30 55.49 31.48
C GLY A 8 -7.80 54.32 30.63
N ALA A 9 -6.66 54.54 29.97
CA ALA A 9 -5.63 53.58 29.52
C ALA A 9 -5.99 52.43 28.55
N GLY A 10 -5.11 52.20 27.57
CA GLY A 10 -4.96 50.87 26.97
C GLY A 10 -4.39 50.83 25.55
N ALA A 11 -3.15 51.30 25.35
CA ALA A 11 -2.37 50.90 24.19
C ALA A 11 -1.88 49.45 24.39
N LEU A 12 -2.29 48.52 23.53
CA LEU A 12 -1.63 47.20 23.42
C LEU A 12 -1.61 46.79 21.94
N GLY A 13 -0.43 46.97 21.33
CA GLY A 13 -0.09 46.40 20.04
C GLY A 13 -0.02 44.89 20.16
N ALA A 14 -0.79 44.19 19.33
CA ALA A 14 -0.70 42.75 19.20
C ALA A 14 0.48 42.41 18.26
N ALA A 15 1.60 41.99 18.84
CA ALA A 15 2.67 41.32 18.10
C ALA A 15 2.24 39.87 17.83
N LEU A 16 1.87 39.59 16.58
CA LEU A 16 1.56 38.24 16.12
C LEU A 16 2.86 37.45 15.94
N VAL A 17 3.25 36.66 16.95
CA VAL A 17 4.35 35.70 16.83
C VAL A 17 3.80 34.44 16.15
N VAL A 18 3.97 34.35 14.84
CA VAL A 18 3.71 33.11 14.10
C VAL A 18 4.88 32.17 14.36
N THR A 19 4.70 31.20 15.26
CA THR A 19 5.66 30.12 15.46
C THR A 19 5.51 29.13 14.31
N MET A 20 6.38 29.26 13.31
CA MET A 20 6.45 28.34 12.18
C MET A 20 7.03 27.01 12.68
N VAL A 21 6.13 26.07 13.03
CA VAL A 21 6.51 24.68 13.29
C VAL A 21 6.95 24.08 11.95
N MET A 22 8.26 23.99 11.76
CA MET A 22 8.87 23.22 10.68
C MET A 22 8.65 21.74 10.99
N ALA A 23 7.45 21.24 10.71
CA ALA A 23 7.22 19.81 10.59
C ALA A 23 8.02 19.36 9.37
N SER A 24 9.16 18.72 9.61
CA SER A 24 9.89 17.95 8.60
C SER A 24 9.08 16.72 8.24
N ALA A 25 7.90 16.93 7.65
CA ALA A 25 7.24 15.90 6.88
C ALA A 25 8.13 15.70 5.66
N THR A 26 8.98 14.68 5.69
CA THR A 26 9.33 13.98 4.46
C THR A 26 8.01 13.55 3.87
N ALA A 27 7.42 14.38 3.01
CA ALA A 27 6.24 14.02 2.26
C ALA A 27 6.65 12.77 1.50
N ALA A 28 6.17 11.61 1.96
CA ALA A 28 6.20 10.40 1.16
C ALA A 28 5.53 10.82 -0.14
N VAL A 29 6.32 10.93 -1.21
CA VAL A 29 5.78 11.21 -2.53
C VAL A 29 4.81 10.06 -2.75
N GLU A 30 3.51 10.40 -2.74
CA GLU A 30 2.45 9.44 -3.00
C GLU A 30 2.73 8.89 -4.39
N ASP A 31 3.21 7.64 -4.46
CA ASP A 31 3.49 7.02 -5.74
C ASP A 31 2.14 6.67 -6.38
N PRO A 32 1.74 7.35 -7.47
CA PRO A 32 0.46 7.11 -8.12
C PRO A 32 0.34 5.68 -8.67
N HIS A 33 1.46 4.97 -8.81
CA HIS A 33 1.52 3.61 -9.30
C HIS A 33 1.56 2.55 -8.18
N GLY A 34 1.76 2.97 -6.92
CA GLY A 34 1.86 2.10 -5.75
C GLY A 34 3.08 1.16 -5.71
N VAL A 35 3.94 1.16 -6.72
CA VAL A 35 5.15 0.31 -6.76
C VAL A 35 6.25 0.80 -5.80
N GLY A 36 6.19 2.06 -5.40
CA GLY A 36 7.11 2.72 -4.49
C GLY A 36 6.78 2.51 -3.02
N TYR A 37 5.61 1.95 -2.68
CA TYR A 37 5.25 1.71 -1.28
C TYR A 37 6.18 0.70 -0.62
N ASP A 38 6.62 1.01 0.60
CA ASP A 38 7.40 0.12 1.45
C ASP A 38 6.63 -0.33 2.70
N GLY A 39 7.30 -1.06 3.59
CA GLY A 39 6.71 -1.58 4.81
C GLY A 39 6.19 -0.51 5.76
N ARG A 40 6.77 0.71 5.75
CA ARG A 40 6.27 1.82 6.57
C ARG A 40 4.97 2.37 6.02
N ASP A 41 4.90 2.51 4.68
CA ASP A 41 3.67 2.91 4.01
C ASP A 41 2.59 1.85 4.24
N TRP A 42 2.95 0.57 4.15
CA TRP A 42 2.06 -0.56 4.42
C TRP A 42 1.47 -0.52 5.85
N GLU A 43 2.27 -0.21 6.85
CA GLU A 43 1.81 -0.09 8.25
C GLU A 43 0.86 1.10 8.43
N ALA A 44 1.08 2.20 7.72
CA ALA A 44 0.21 3.37 7.72
C ALA A 44 -1.08 3.16 6.89
N MET A 45 -1.10 2.22 5.95
CA MET A 45 -2.26 1.97 5.09
C MET A 45 -3.45 1.40 5.87
N PRO A 46 -4.67 1.93 5.68
CA PRO A 46 -5.86 1.33 6.24
C PRO A 46 -6.06 -0.07 5.64
N GLN A 47 -6.70 -0.98 6.41
CA GLN A 47 -6.91 -2.37 5.97
C GLN A 47 -7.51 -2.51 4.56
N PRO A 48 -8.55 -1.73 4.16
CA PRO A 48 -9.08 -1.82 2.80
C PRO A 48 -8.05 -1.49 1.71
N ALA A 49 -7.13 -0.54 1.95
CA ALA A 49 -6.09 -0.19 0.99
C ALA A 49 -5.05 -1.31 0.83
N ARG A 50 -4.66 -1.96 1.94
CA ARG A 50 -3.77 -3.14 1.90
C ARG A 50 -4.38 -4.30 1.10
N LEU A 51 -5.66 -4.58 1.33
CA LEU A 51 -6.38 -5.62 0.59
C LEU A 51 -6.50 -5.27 -0.91
N ALA A 52 -6.81 -4.01 -1.23
CA ALA A 52 -6.88 -3.53 -2.60
C ALA A 52 -5.51 -3.61 -3.31
N TYR A 53 -4.43 -3.25 -2.62
CA TYR A 53 -3.07 -3.37 -3.15
C TYR A 53 -2.73 -4.81 -3.53
N VAL A 54 -2.97 -5.75 -2.61
CA VAL A 54 -2.69 -7.17 -2.84
C VAL A 54 -3.58 -7.72 -3.95
N ALA A 55 -4.87 -7.38 -3.96
CA ALA A 55 -5.77 -7.79 -5.03
C ALA A 55 -5.30 -7.29 -6.41
N GLY A 56 -4.89 -6.02 -6.50
CA GLY A 56 -4.34 -5.43 -7.72
C GLY A 56 -3.05 -6.11 -8.18
N PHE A 57 -2.13 -6.38 -7.24
CA PHE A 57 -0.89 -7.10 -7.54
C PHE A 57 -1.16 -8.52 -8.07
N LEU A 58 -2.05 -9.28 -7.42
CA LEU A 58 -2.41 -10.63 -7.85
C LEU A 58 -3.11 -10.64 -9.22
N ALA A 59 -4.00 -9.68 -9.46
CA ALA A 59 -4.65 -9.52 -10.76
C ALA A 59 -3.64 -9.20 -11.86
N GLY A 60 -2.72 -8.26 -11.61
CA GLY A 60 -1.65 -7.90 -12.55
C GLY A 60 -0.71 -9.06 -12.83
N ALA A 61 -0.31 -9.82 -11.80
CA ALA A 61 0.52 -11.01 -11.97
C ALA A 61 -0.20 -12.05 -12.84
N THR A 62 -1.47 -12.34 -12.56
CA THR A 62 -2.26 -13.33 -13.32
C THR A 62 -2.45 -12.88 -14.78
N ALA A 63 -2.73 -11.60 -15.01
CA ALA A 63 -2.84 -11.04 -16.37
C ALA A 63 -1.52 -11.16 -17.13
N GLN A 64 -0.38 -10.88 -16.49
CA GLN A 64 0.94 -11.04 -17.11
C GLN A 64 1.25 -12.50 -17.44
N GLN A 65 0.89 -13.44 -16.55
CA GLN A 65 1.03 -14.88 -16.82
C GLN A 65 0.17 -15.32 -18.01
N ALA A 66 -1.04 -14.80 -18.12
CA ALA A 66 -1.93 -15.07 -19.23
C ALA A 66 -1.35 -14.59 -20.56
N VAL A 67 -0.81 -13.36 -20.59
CA VAL A 67 -0.13 -12.81 -21.77
C VAL A 67 1.07 -13.67 -22.17
N GLU A 68 1.90 -14.09 -21.21
CA GLU A 68 3.11 -14.86 -21.53
C GLU A 68 2.80 -16.29 -22.00
N ARG A 69 1.79 -16.97 -21.41
CA ARG A 69 1.38 -18.34 -21.83
C ARG A 69 0.93 -18.40 -23.28
N HIS A 70 0.28 -17.35 -23.76
CA HIS A 70 -0.30 -17.32 -25.11
C HIS A 70 0.43 -16.33 -26.03
N ARG A 71 1.66 -15.95 -25.68
CA ARG A 71 2.49 -15.07 -26.50
C ARG A 71 2.66 -15.57 -27.94
N ALA A 72 2.66 -16.90 -28.12
CA ALA A 72 2.78 -17.55 -29.42
C ALA A 72 1.44 -17.82 -30.13
N ASP A 73 0.30 -17.65 -29.44
CA ASP A 73 -1.04 -17.88 -29.99
C ASP A 73 -1.92 -16.64 -29.84
N ALA A 74 -1.86 -15.77 -30.84
CA ALA A 74 -2.62 -14.52 -30.89
C ALA A 74 -4.14 -14.70 -30.93
N ARG A 75 -4.66 -15.93 -31.02
CA ARG A 75 -6.10 -16.21 -31.06
C ARG A 75 -6.71 -16.35 -29.66
N VAL A 76 -5.89 -16.60 -28.64
CA VAL A 76 -6.38 -16.73 -27.26
C VAL A 76 -6.46 -15.34 -26.63
N SER A 77 -7.65 -14.95 -26.17
CA SER A 77 -7.82 -13.71 -25.43
C SER A 77 -7.22 -13.81 -24.02
N VAL A 78 -6.79 -12.67 -23.47
CA VAL A 78 -6.31 -12.59 -22.08
C VAL A 78 -7.36 -13.10 -21.11
N ASP A 79 -8.64 -12.81 -21.33
CA ASP A 79 -9.74 -13.28 -20.48
C ASP A 79 -9.86 -14.82 -20.46
N ALA A 80 -9.76 -15.47 -21.63
CA ALA A 80 -9.80 -16.92 -21.73
C ALA A 80 -8.60 -17.56 -21.03
N ALA A 81 -7.42 -16.98 -21.21
CA ALA A 81 -6.20 -17.42 -20.56
C ALA A 81 -6.30 -17.27 -19.03
N VAL A 82 -6.72 -16.11 -18.52
CA VAL A 82 -6.95 -15.87 -17.07
C VAL A 82 -7.94 -16.88 -16.50
N ALA A 83 -9.07 -17.12 -17.18
CA ALA A 83 -10.06 -18.10 -16.76
C ALA A 83 -9.47 -19.51 -16.67
N GLU A 84 -8.58 -19.87 -17.60
CA GLU A 84 -7.84 -21.13 -17.53
C GLU A 84 -6.90 -21.18 -16.33
N ILE A 85 -6.10 -20.13 -16.08
CA ILE A 85 -5.18 -20.06 -14.92
C ILE A 85 -5.94 -20.31 -13.62
N VAL A 86 -7.08 -19.61 -13.45
CA VAL A 86 -7.93 -19.70 -12.27
C VAL A 86 -8.53 -21.10 -12.14
N ARG A 87 -9.15 -21.64 -13.19
CA ARG A 87 -9.78 -22.97 -13.17
C ARG A 87 -8.78 -24.09 -12.90
N SER A 88 -7.58 -23.99 -13.49
CA SER A 88 -6.54 -25.01 -13.36
C SER A 88 -5.68 -24.86 -12.11
N HIS A 89 -5.86 -23.78 -11.33
CA HIS A 89 -5.01 -23.44 -10.17
C HIS A 89 -3.52 -23.41 -10.51
N THR A 90 -3.17 -22.97 -11.72
CA THR A 90 -1.79 -22.95 -12.23
C THR A 90 -1.15 -21.56 -12.14
N GLY A 91 -1.74 -20.63 -11.37
CA GLY A 91 -1.18 -19.31 -11.12
C GLY A 91 0.08 -19.37 -10.28
N THR A 92 0.96 -18.38 -10.43
CA THR A 92 2.21 -18.31 -9.65
C THR A 92 1.95 -17.94 -8.18
N PHE A 93 0.80 -17.33 -7.88
CA PHE A 93 0.39 -16.94 -6.55
C PHE A 93 -0.83 -17.79 -6.13
N PRO A 94 -0.64 -18.90 -5.41
CA PRO A 94 -1.73 -19.86 -5.14
C PRO A 94 -2.61 -19.49 -3.94
N PHE A 95 -2.22 -18.49 -3.15
CA PHE A 95 -2.93 -18.09 -1.94
C PHE A 95 -3.82 -16.85 -2.15
N GLY A 96 -4.86 -16.73 -1.34
CA GLY A 96 -5.79 -15.61 -1.41
C GLY A 96 -5.22 -14.30 -0.86
N VAL A 97 -5.89 -13.19 -1.17
CA VAL A 97 -5.54 -11.82 -0.76
C VAL A 97 -5.23 -11.71 0.74
N ASN A 98 -6.08 -12.30 1.59
CA ASN A 98 -5.93 -12.22 3.05
C ASN A 98 -4.67 -12.95 3.56
N VAL A 99 -4.26 -14.04 2.90
CA VAL A 99 -3.06 -14.79 3.32
C VAL A 99 -1.82 -13.92 3.13
N TYR A 100 -1.69 -13.31 1.96
CA TYR A 100 -0.58 -12.39 1.69
C TYR A 100 -0.65 -11.14 2.58
N ALA A 101 -1.82 -10.50 2.68
CA ALA A 101 -1.96 -9.29 3.48
C ALA A 101 -1.60 -9.52 4.96
N ASN A 102 -2.04 -10.65 5.53
CA ASN A 102 -1.73 -11.01 6.91
C ASN A 102 -0.25 -11.36 7.08
N ASP A 103 0.37 -12.15 6.18
CA ASP A 103 1.78 -12.51 6.36
C ASP A 103 2.72 -11.30 6.22
N LEU A 104 2.41 -10.41 5.28
CA LEU A 104 3.12 -9.13 5.15
C LEU A 104 3.02 -8.28 6.42
N GLN A 105 1.81 -8.16 6.97
CA GLN A 105 1.53 -7.38 8.17
C GLN A 105 2.15 -7.98 9.44
N ASP A 106 1.98 -9.28 9.62
CA ASP A 106 2.29 -9.97 10.88
C ASP A 106 3.73 -10.46 10.94
N PHE A 107 4.41 -10.67 9.82
CA PHE A 107 5.72 -11.30 9.83
C PHE A 107 6.76 -10.57 8.98
N TYR A 108 6.42 -10.18 7.75
CA TYR A 108 7.42 -9.67 6.81
C TYR A 108 8.00 -8.33 7.25
N PHE A 109 7.15 -7.30 7.35
CA PHE A 109 7.63 -5.94 7.58
C PHE A 109 8.16 -5.66 8.98
N ARG A 110 7.90 -6.55 9.96
CA ARG A 110 8.46 -6.44 11.31
C ARG A 110 9.98 -6.35 11.32
N ASN A 111 10.64 -7.02 10.37
CA ASN A 111 12.11 -7.07 10.30
C ASN A 111 12.69 -6.30 9.11
N THR A 112 11.88 -5.93 8.12
CA THR A 112 12.34 -5.30 6.87
C THR A 112 11.43 -4.15 6.42
N PRO A 113 11.27 -3.09 7.22
CA PRO A 113 10.30 -2.02 6.94
C PRO A 113 10.63 -1.19 5.69
N GLN A 114 11.87 -1.25 5.17
CA GLN A 114 12.31 -0.52 3.97
C GLN A 114 12.05 -1.29 2.67
N THR A 115 11.67 -2.57 2.74
CA THR A 115 11.44 -3.38 1.55
C THR A 115 10.17 -2.93 0.85
N LYS A 116 10.22 -2.85 -0.49
CA LYS A 116 9.04 -2.49 -1.30
C LYS A 116 7.99 -3.58 -1.24
N VAL A 117 6.71 -3.19 -1.21
CA VAL A 117 5.60 -4.13 -1.01
C VAL A 117 5.54 -5.17 -2.12
N TYR A 118 5.75 -4.78 -3.39
CA TYR A 118 5.81 -5.73 -4.50
C TYR A 118 6.94 -6.76 -4.34
N GLN A 119 8.09 -6.34 -3.80
CA GLN A 119 9.22 -7.22 -3.57
C GLN A 119 8.92 -8.19 -2.42
N ALA A 120 8.34 -7.67 -1.34
CA ALA A 120 7.88 -8.49 -0.22
C ALA A 120 6.84 -9.54 -0.67
N MET A 121 5.92 -9.20 -1.57
CA MET A 121 4.96 -10.16 -2.16
C MET A 121 5.66 -11.31 -2.90
N LEU A 122 6.70 -11.01 -3.68
CA LEU A 122 7.47 -12.02 -4.42
C LEU A 122 8.25 -12.93 -3.47
N ASP A 123 8.94 -12.33 -2.50
CA ASP A 123 9.73 -13.05 -1.51
C ASP A 123 8.85 -13.94 -0.62
N GLU A 124 7.68 -13.42 -0.22
CA GLU A 124 6.74 -14.16 0.61
C GLU A 124 6.09 -15.32 -0.15
N ASN A 125 5.67 -15.11 -1.40
CA ASN A 125 5.19 -16.21 -2.23
C ASN A 125 6.27 -17.30 -2.39
N ALA A 126 7.52 -16.92 -2.66
CA ALA A 126 8.62 -17.87 -2.77
C ALA A 126 8.86 -18.64 -1.45
N LYS A 127 8.74 -17.98 -0.30
CA LYS A 127 8.82 -18.60 1.03
C LYS A 127 7.66 -19.59 1.26
N MET A 128 6.43 -19.19 0.95
CA MET A 128 5.24 -20.03 1.12
C MET A 128 5.28 -21.27 0.23
N LEU A 129 5.74 -21.14 -1.02
CA LEU A 129 5.89 -22.26 -1.96
C LEU A 129 6.97 -23.28 -1.55
N ARG A 130 7.99 -22.84 -0.80
CA ARG A 130 9.04 -23.74 -0.26
C ARG A 130 8.58 -24.50 0.98
N ARG A 131 7.54 -24.02 1.67
CA ARG A 131 7.01 -24.71 2.85
C ARG A 131 6.10 -25.85 2.35
N PRO A 132 6.37 -27.11 2.72
CA PRO A 132 5.46 -28.19 2.40
C PRO A 132 4.10 -27.89 3.03
N SER A 133 3.01 -28.03 2.26
CA SER A 133 1.66 -27.91 2.79
C SER A 133 1.49 -28.87 3.98
N PRO A 134 0.92 -28.42 5.11
CA PRO A 134 0.53 -29.34 6.18
C PRO A 134 -0.36 -30.43 5.58
N ARG A 135 0.01 -31.69 5.79
CA ARG A 135 -0.78 -32.85 5.38
C ARG A 135 -2.04 -32.97 6.23
#